data_AF-A0AAN5DBG3-F1
#
_entry.id   AF-A0AAN5DBG3-F1
#
_cell.length_a   1.000
_cell.length_b   1.000
_cell.length_c   1.000
_cell.angle_alpha   90.00
_cell.angle_beta   90.00
_cell.angle_gamma   90.00
#
_symmetry.space_group_name_H-M   'P 1'
#
loop_
_entity.id
_entity.type
_entity.pdbx_description
1 polymer ?
#
loop_
_entity_poly.entity_id
_entity_poly.type
_entity_poly.pdbx_seq_one_letter_code
_entity_poly.pdbx_strand_id
1 'polypeptide(L)'
;EGLVYAVEFSHRSGRDLLNVAKKRPNIIPIVEDTRHPHKYRMLVGMVDTIFADVAQPDQARIVALNAHQFLKNGGYAVISIKANCIDSTAEPEAVFAGEVNKLKEEKFKPREQVTLEPYERDHAVVVAEYRAGVGKK
;
A
#
# COMPACT_ATOMS: atom_id res chain seq x y z
N GLU A 1 -6.43 -20.00 7.08
CA GLU A 1 -6.32 -18.89 8.05
C GLU A 1 -5.32 -17.87 7.51
N GLY A 2 -5.52 -16.57 7.75
CA GLY A 2 -4.68 -15.50 7.20
C GLY A 2 -4.34 -14.47 8.26
N LEU A 3 -3.21 -13.78 8.10
CA LEU A 3 -2.70 -12.76 9.01
C LEU A 3 -2.77 -11.38 8.36
N VAL A 4 -3.04 -10.35 9.16
CA VAL A 4 -3.00 -8.95 8.75
C VAL A 4 -1.99 -8.21 9.61
N TYR A 5 -0.93 -7.71 8.98
CA TYR A 5 0.02 -6.80 9.62
C TYR A 5 -0.48 -5.37 9.43
N ALA A 6 -0.99 -4.77 10.49
CA ALA A 6 -1.55 -3.42 10.45
C ALA A 6 -0.50 -2.43 10.93
N VAL A 7 0.11 -1.68 10.00
CA VAL A 7 1.15 -0.69 10.29
C VAL A 7 0.52 0.70 10.40
N GLU A 8 0.74 1.37 11.53
CA GLU A 8 0.19 2.69 11.84
C GLU A 8 1.28 3.57 12.46
N PHE A 9 1.39 4.82 12.04
CA PHE A 9 2.39 5.75 12.57
C PHE A 9 1.91 6.46 13.84
N SER A 10 0.62 6.81 13.89
CA SER A 10 0.04 7.57 15.00
C SER A 10 -0.09 6.74 16.27
N HIS A 11 0.52 7.19 17.36
CA HIS A 11 0.33 6.54 18.67
C HIS A 11 -1.13 6.55 19.14
N ARG A 12 -1.92 7.57 18.77
CA ARG A 12 -3.33 7.65 19.14
C ARG A 12 -4.12 6.55 18.42
N SER A 13 -4.03 6.52 17.09
CA SER A 13 -4.69 5.51 16.26
C SER A 13 -4.18 4.10 16.58
N GLY A 14 -2.89 3.97 16.91
CA GLY A 14 -2.27 2.72 17.35
C GLY A 14 -2.90 2.14 18.62
N ARG A 15 -3.35 2.97 19.56
CA ARG A 15 -4.09 2.50 20.75
C ARG A 15 -5.42 1.87 20.38
N ASP A 16 -6.15 2.47 19.43
CA ASP A 16 -7.42 1.94 18.94
C ASP A 16 -7.20 0.64 18.17
N LEU A 17 -6.15 0.59 17.34
CA LEU A 17 -5.73 -0.62 16.62
C LEU A 17 -5.37 -1.77 17.58
N LEU A 18 -4.64 -1.49 18.67
CA LEU A 18 -4.34 -2.47 19.71
C LEU A 18 -5.62 -3.05 20.35
N ASN A 19 -6.65 -2.23 20.56
CA ASN A 19 -7.93 -2.70 21.10
C ASN A 19 -8.68 -3.61 20.11
N VAL A 20 -8.58 -3.35 18.80
CA VAL A 20 -9.12 -4.22 17.76
C VAL A 20 -8.35 -5.54 17.70
N ALA A 21 -7.02 -5.49 17.72
CA ALA A 21 -6.16 -6.68 17.69
C ALA A 21 -6.40 -7.63 18.87
N LYS A 22 -6.74 -7.11 20.06
CA LYS A 22 -7.16 -7.94 21.21
C LYS A 22 -8.39 -8.79 20.93
N LYS A 23 -9.33 -8.30 20.12
CA LYS A 23 -10.57 -9.01 19.76
C LYS A 23 -10.40 -9.88 18.51
N ARG A 24 -9.42 -9.57 17.66
CA ARG A 24 -9.18 -10.21 16.37
C ARG A 24 -7.74 -10.75 16.32
N PRO A 25 -7.52 -12.01 16.70
CA PRO A 25 -6.18 -12.58 16.88
C PRO A 25 -5.38 -12.67 15.57
N ASN A 26 -6.04 -12.52 14.42
CA ASN A 26 -5.41 -12.53 13.12
C ASN A 26 -4.79 -11.17 12.72
N ILE A 27 -4.89 -10.14 13.57
CA ILE A 27 -4.33 -8.80 13.34
C ILE A 27 -3.11 -8.61 14.23
N ILE A 28 -1.96 -8.31 13.62
CA ILE A 28 -0.72 -7.95 14.30
C ILE A 28 -0.53 -6.44 14.16
N PRO A 29 -0.73 -5.66 15.24
CA PRO A 29 -0.60 -4.21 15.21
C PRO A 29 0.87 -3.80 15.31
N ILE A 30 1.32 -2.90 14.43
CA ILE A 30 2.68 -2.38 14.38
C ILE A 30 2.59 -0.86 14.42
N VAL A 31 3.10 -0.23 15.49
CA VAL A 31 3.09 1.23 15.62
C VAL A 31 4.46 1.79 15.22
N GLU A 32 4.68 1.96 13.92
CA GLU A 32 5.95 2.41 13.33
C GLU A 32 5.72 3.18 12.02
N ASP A 33 6.74 3.93 11.59
CA ASP A 33 6.73 4.66 10.31
C ASP A 33 6.96 3.71 9.11
N THR A 34 6.01 3.68 8.17
CA THR A 34 6.05 2.85 6.96
C THR A 34 7.20 3.22 6.01
N ARG A 35 7.80 4.41 6.15
CA ARG A 35 9.01 4.84 5.40
C ARG A 35 10.27 4.06 5.80
N HIS A 36 10.26 3.40 6.95
CA HIS A 36 11.41 2.73 7.55
C HIS A 36 11.14 1.23 7.80
N PRO A 37 10.87 0.41 6.77
CA PRO A 37 10.44 -0.98 6.95
C PRO A 37 11.49 -1.88 7.65
N HIS A 38 12.76 -1.47 7.64
CA HIS A 38 13.82 -2.12 8.40
C HIS A 38 13.59 -2.12 9.92
N LYS A 39 12.82 -1.16 10.48
CA LYS A 39 12.54 -1.09 11.91
C LYS A 39 11.64 -2.22 12.42
N TYR A 40 10.67 -2.65 11.60
CA TYR A 40 9.73 -3.72 11.93
C TYR A 40 9.97 -5.00 11.13
N ARG A 41 11.13 -5.13 10.48
CA ARG A 41 11.50 -6.31 9.68
C ARG A 41 11.46 -7.63 10.44
N MET A 42 11.63 -7.60 11.76
CA MET A 42 11.61 -8.78 12.60
C MET A 42 10.20 -9.25 12.93
N LEU A 43 9.20 -8.39 12.74
CA LEU A 43 7.80 -8.66 13.07
C LEU A 43 7.01 -9.19 11.87
N VAL A 44 7.41 -8.82 10.65
CA VAL A 44 6.65 -9.08 9.42
C VAL A 44 7.33 -10.16 8.59
N GLY A 45 6.61 -11.26 8.35
CA GLY A 45 7.02 -12.29 7.38
C GLY A 45 6.70 -11.92 5.93
N MET A 46 7.02 -12.80 4.99
CA MET A 46 6.65 -12.59 3.59
C MET A 46 5.12 -12.59 3.41
N VAL A 47 4.59 -11.55 2.78
CA VAL A 47 3.15 -11.33 2.56
C VAL A 47 2.76 -11.59 1.10
N ASP A 48 1.51 -11.98 0.90
CA ASP A 48 0.92 -12.21 -0.41
C ASP A 48 0.36 -10.93 -1.03
N THR A 49 -0.05 -9.98 -0.20
CA THR A 49 -0.65 -8.72 -0.65
C THR A 49 -0.30 -7.57 0.28
N ILE A 50 -0.07 -6.39 -0.29
CA ILE A 50 0.03 -5.12 0.43
C ILE A 50 -1.20 -4.28 0.09
N PHE A 51 -1.88 -3.76 1.11
CA PHE A 51 -2.88 -2.71 0.95
C PHE A 51 -2.32 -1.40 1.48
N ALA A 52 -2.38 -0.34 0.68
CA ALA A 52 -1.79 0.95 1.01
C ALA A 52 -2.82 2.07 0.90
N ASP A 53 -3.22 2.60 2.05
CA ASP A 53 -4.10 3.78 2.19
C ASP A 53 -3.38 4.89 2.96
N VAL A 54 -2.19 5.22 2.45
CA VAL A 54 -1.31 6.23 3.06
C VAL A 54 -1.45 7.51 2.24
N ALA A 55 -2.05 8.53 2.84
CA ALA A 55 -2.19 9.86 2.24
C ALA A 55 -0.88 10.66 2.35
N GLN A 56 0.15 10.29 1.58
CA GLN A 56 1.43 10.98 1.53
C GLN A 56 1.88 11.18 0.06
N PRO A 57 2.57 12.28 -0.28
CA PRO A 57 3.08 12.50 -1.64
C PRO A 57 4.12 11.45 -2.09
N ASP A 58 4.81 10.80 -1.13
CA ASP A 58 5.80 9.76 -1.38
C ASP A 58 5.21 8.33 -1.30
N GLN A 59 3.91 8.16 -1.53
CA GLN A 59 3.18 6.89 -1.41
C GLN A 59 3.79 5.77 -2.26
N ALA A 60 4.05 5.99 -3.57
CA ALA A 60 4.69 4.97 -4.41
C ALA A 60 6.00 4.45 -3.84
N ARG A 61 6.85 5.34 -3.29
CA ARG A 61 8.12 4.98 -2.66
C ARG A 61 7.91 4.14 -1.39
N ILE A 62 6.93 4.51 -0.56
CA ILE A 62 6.59 3.76 0.66
C ILE A 62 6.15 2.34 0.29
N VAL A 63 5.26 2.20 -0.69
CA VAL A 63 4.77 0.90 -1.16
C VAL A 63 5.92 0.07 -1.73
N ALA A 64 6.79 0.67 -2.55
CA ALA A 64 7.94 -0.01 -3.12
C ALA A 64 8.90 -0.55 -2.06
N LEU A 65 9.28 0.26 -1.08
CA LEU A 65 10.16 -0.17 0.02
C LEU A 65 9.58 -1.34 0.81
N ASN A 66 8.29 -1.28 1.11
CA ASN A 66 7.60 -2.37 1.81
C ASN A 66 7.51 -3.63 0.96
N ALA A 67 7.23 -3.49 -0.33
CA ALA A 67 7.14 -4.62 -1.24
C ALA A 67 8.50 -5.29 -1.47
N HIS A 68 9.58 -4.50 -1.56
CA HIS A 68 10.93 -5.04 -1.67
C HIS A 68 11.32 -5.90 -0.48
N GLN A 69 10.83 -5.57 0.72
CA GLN A 69 11.19 -6.27 1.93
C GLN A 69 10.26 -7.43 2.28
N PHE A 70 8.96 -7.30 1.99
CA PHE A 70 7.93 -8.23 2.49
C PHE A 70 7.08 -8.88 1.41
N LEU A 71 6.89 -8.26 0.23
CA LEU A 71 5.96 -8.79 -0.77
C LEU A 71 6.61 -9.92 -1.57
N LYS A 72 5.93 -11.06 -1.66
CA LYS A 72 6.39 -12.19 -2.47
C LYS A 72 6.41 -11.80 -3.96
N ASN A 73 7.30 -12.43 -4.73
CA ASN A 73 7.25 -12.32 -6.18
C ASN A 73 5.91 -12.86 -6.69
N GLY A 74 5.24 -12.14 -7.60
CA GLY A 74 3.88 -12.44 -8.03
C GLY A 74 2.79 -12.03 -7.02
N GLY A 75 3.16 -11.44 -5.88
CA GLY A 75 2.21 -10.86 -4.93
C GLY A 75 1.57 -9.57 -5.46
N TYR A 76 0.51 -9.12 -4.81
CA TYR A 76 -0.27 -7.97 -5.26
C TYR A 76 -0.10 -6.76 -4.35
N ALA A 77 -0.17 -5.57 -4.91
CA ALA A 77 -0.35 -4.32 -4.18
C ALA A 77 -1.67 -3.69 -4.61
N VAL A 78 -2.48 -3.32 -3.62
CA VAL A 78 -3.72 -2.56 -3.78
C VAL A 78 -3.49 -1.20 -3.16
N ILE A 79 -3.49 -0.16 -3.98
CA ILE A 79 -3.05 1.18 -3.61
C ILE A 79 -4.22 2.14 -3.78
N SER A 80 -4.60 2.76 -2.67
CA SER A 80 -5.62 3.79 -2.59
C SER A 80 -4.95 5.14 -2.86
N ILE A 81 -5.18 5.71 -4.04
CA ILE A 81 -4.55 6.96 -4.50
C ILE A 81 -5.58 8.08 -4.41
N LYS A 82 -5.33 9.03 -3.51
CA LYS A 82 -6.11 10.27 -3.38
C LYS A 82 -5.34 11.41 -4.01
N ALA A 83 -5.79 11.88 -5.18
CA ALA A 83 -5.03 12.84 -5.99
C ALA A 83 -4.67 14.11 -5.20
N ASN A 84 -5.65 14.65 -4.48
CA ASN A 84 -5.50 15.86 -3.66
C ASN A 84 -4.47 15.75 -2.53
N CYS A 85 -4.11 14.55 -2.09
CA CYS A 85 -3.07 14.34 -1.07
C CYS A 85 -1.66 14.26 -1.65
N ILE A 86 -1.54 14.03 -2.96
CA ILE A 86 -0.26 13.93 -3.67
C ILE A 86 0.08 15.28 -4.30
N ASP A 87 -0.85 15.82 -5.08
CA ASP A 87 -0.74 17.12 -5.71
C ASP A 87 -2.14 17.72 -5.87
N SER A 88 -2.42 18.79 -5.13
CA SER A 88 -3.71 19.48 -5.15
C SER A 88 -3.86 20.47 -6.32
N THR A 89 -2.82 20.66 -7.11
CA THR A 89 -2.80 21.63 -8.22
C THR A 89 -2.90 20.97 -9.59
N ALA A 90 -2.58 19.68 -9.66
CA ALA A 90 -2.67 18.88 -10.88
C ALA A 90 -4.04 18.20 -11.02
N GLU A 91 -4.43 17.94 -12.27
CA GLU A 91 -5.62 17.15 -12.56
C GLU A 91 -5.49 15.72 -12.01
N PRO A 92 -6.53 15.13 -11.40
CA PRO A 92 -6.46 13.80 -10.78
C PRO A 92 -5.93 12.70 -11.71
N GLU A 93 -6.33 12.73 -12.97
CA GLU A 93 -5.90 11.78 -14.01
C GLU A 93 -4.39 11.82 -14.24
N ALA A 94 -3.80 13.01 -14.22
CA ALA A 94 -2.35 13.19 -14.36
C ALA A 94 -1.61 12.66 -13.14
N VAL A 95 -2.15 12.87 -11.93
CA VAL A 95 -1.61 12.33 -10.68
C VAL A 95 -1.64 10.80 -10.70
N PHE A 96 -2.77 10.20 -11.10
CA PHE A 96 -2.89 8.74 -11.19
C PHE A 96 -1.89 8.15 -12.19
N ALA A 97 -1.76 8.76 -13.38
CA ALA A 97 -0.79 8.32 -14.37
C ALA A 97 0.66 8.43 -13.85
N GLY A 98 0.97 9.50 -13.10
CA GLY A 98 2.27 9.71 -12.45
C GLY A 98 2.60 8.61 -11.43
N GLU A 99 1.68 8.31 -10.50
CA GLU A 99 1.87 7.25 -9.51
C GLU A 99 2.00 5.87 -10.15
N VAL A 100 1.17 5.57 -11.16
CA VAL A 100 1.26 4.32 -11.92
C VAL A 100 2.62 4.16 -12.59
N ASN A 101 3.21 5.24 -13.12
CA ASN A 101 4.53 5.20 -13.72
C ASN A 101 5.64 4.98 -12.69
N LYS A 102 5.59 5.65 -11.53
CA LYS A 102 6.52 5.39 -10.41
C LYS A 102 6.46 3.92 -9.96
N LEU A 103 5.27 3.33 -9.89
CA LEU A 103 5.11 1.91 -9.54
C LEU A 103 5.75 0.98 -10.58
N LYS A 104 5.65 1.31 -11.88
CA LYS A 104 6.31 0.53 -12.95
C LYS A 104 7.83 0.52 -12.80
N GLU A 105 8.42 1.66 -12.45
CA GLU A 105 9.86 1.77 -12.18
C GLU A 105 10.30 0.84 -11.04
N GLU A 106 9.40 0.63 -10.06
CA GLU A 106 9.62 -0.22 -8.89
C GLU A 106 9.23 -1.70 -9.10
N LYS A 107 9.20 -2.15 -10.36
CA LYS A 107 8.90 -3.54 -10.79
C LYS A 107 7.48 -4.00 -10.51
N PHE A 108 6.53 -3.07 -10.38
CA PHE A 108 5.13 -3.42 -10.39
C PHE A 108 4.57 -3.42 -11.81
N LYS A 109 3.67 -4.35 -12.07
CA LYS A 109 2.86 -4.38 -13.28
C LYS A 109 1.42 -4.03 -12.91
N PRO A 110 0.95 -2.81 -13.23
CA PRO A 110 -0.45 -2.43 -13.05
C PRO A 110 -1.37 -3.40 -13.78
N ARG A 111 -2.45 -3.83 -13.13
CA ARG A 111 -3.45 -4.76 -13.67
C ARG A 111 -4.79 -4.08 -13.88
N GLU A 112 -5.21 -3.27 -12.91
CA GLU A 112 -6.50 -2.60 -12.92
C GLU A 112 -6.39 -1.25 -12.21
N GLN A 113 -7.19 -0.29 -12.67
CA GLN A 113 -7.38 1.01 -12.04
C GLN A 113 -8.86 1.35 -12.09
N VAL A 114 -9.45 1.68 -10.94
CA VAL A 114 -10.87 2.02 -10.81
C VAL A 114 -11.02 3.29 -10.00
N THR A 115 -11.82 4.23 -10.47
CA THR A 115 -12.20 5.41 -9.69
C THR A 115 -13.30 5.05 -8.70
N LEU A 116 -13.29 5.66 -7.52
CA LEU A 116 -14.24 5.38 -6.44
C LEU A 116 -15.52 6.24 -6.49
N GLU A 117 -15.79 6.88 -7.62
CA GLU A 117 -17.02 7.64 -7.80
C GLU A 117 -18.25 6.71 -7.78
N PRO A 118 -19.35 7.08 -7.09
CA PRO A 118 -19.64 8.39 -6.50
C PRO A 118 -19.26 8.55 -5.02
N TYR A 119 -18.59 7.57 -4.38
CA TYR A 119 -18.38 7.54 -2.94
C TYR A 119 -17.25 8.48 -2.49
N GLU A 120 -16.13 8.47 -3.21
CA GLU A 120 -14.97 9.33 -2.92
C GLU A 120 -14.56 10.09 -4.20
N ARG A 121 -14.43 11.41 -4.09
CA ARG A 121 -14.02 12.28 -5.21
C ARG A 121 -12.50 12.27 -5.37
N ASP A 122 -12.03 12.34 -6.61
CA ASP A 122 -10.60 12.38 -6.96
C ASP A 122 -9.78 11.23 -6.37
N HIS A 123 -10.43 10.07 -6.23
CA HIS A 123 -9.88 8.89 -5.58
C HIS A 123 -9.94 7.70 -6.53
N ALA A 124 -8.79 7.05 -6.73
CA ALA A 124 -8.69 5.83 -7.51
C ALA A 124 -8.01 4.71 -6.70
N VAL A 125 -8.41 3.48 -6.95
CA VAL A 125 -7.71 2.29 -6.48
C VAL A 125 -6.97 1.67 -7.65
N VAL A 126 -5.68 1.42 -7.46
CA VAL A 126 -4.82 0.74 -8.42
C VAL A 126 -4.43 -0.63 -7.86
N VAL A 127 -4.65 -1.66 -8.65
CA VAL A 127 -4.17 -3.03 -8.37
C VAL A 127 -2.95 -3.29 -9.25
N ALA A 128 -1.84 -3.67 -8.64
CA ALA A 128 -0.61 -3.97 -9.34
C ALA A 128 0.04 -5.27 -8.84
N GLU A 129 0.70 -6.00 -9.73
CA GLU A 129 1.40 -7.24 -9.42
C GLU A 129 2.90 -6.99 -9.30
N TYR A 130 3.52 -7.40 -8.22
CA TYR A 130 4.92 -7.16 -7.92
C TYR A 130 5.82 -8.23 -8.52
N ARG A 131 6.83 -7.82 -9.30
CA ARG A 131 7.76 -8.74 -9.99
C ARG A 131 7.01 -9.88 -10.66
N ALA A 132 5.97 -9.52 -11.41
CA ALA A 132 5.18 -10.46 -12.18
C ALA A 132 6.12 -11.40 -12.95
N GLY A 133 5.94 -12.71 -12.78
CA GLY A 133 6.75 -13.69 -13.48
C GLY A 133 6.71 -13.40 -14.98
N VAL A 134 7.83 -13.60 -15.67
CA VAL A 134 7.83 -13.65 -17.14
C VAL A 134 6.87 -14.77 -17.50
N GLY A 135 5.64 -14.42 -17.86
CA GLY A 135 4.64 -15.39 -18.24
C GLY A 135 5.26 -16.28 -19.30
N LYS A 136 5.29 -17.59 -19.06
CA LYS A 136 5.43 -18.55 -20.15
C LYS A 136 4.28 -18.24 -21.10
N LYS A 137 4.58 -17.51 -22.17
CA LYS A 137 3.76 -17.50 -23.38
C LYS A 137 3.81 -18.90 -23.99
#